data_AF-A0A6A7L4V9-F1
#
_entry.id   AF-A0A6A7L4V9-F1
#
_cell.length_a   1.000
_cell.length_b   1.000
_cell.length_c   1.000
_cell.angle_alpha   90.00
_cell.angle_beta   90.00
_cell.angle_gamma   90.00
#
_symmetry.space_group_name_H-M   'P 1'
#
loop_
_entity.id
_entity.type
_entity.pdbx_description
1 polymer ?
#
loop_
_entity_poly.entity_id
_entity_poly.type
_entity_poly.pdbx_seq_one_letter_code
_entity_poly.pdbx_strand_id
1 'polypeptide(L)' 'MNQASKPSRADMRPEYDFSSGVRGKHHEAYKAGTNVVFLDADVAKVFTDSAAVNRALRLLLDLAKEQVSVKRSA' A
#
# COMPACT_ATOMS: atom_id res chain seq x y z
N MET A 1 -49.21 -12.68 -4.17
CA MET A 1 -48.12 -12.26 -5.08
C MET A 1 -47.92 -10.76 -4.92
N ASN A 2 -46.69 -10.29 -4.83
CA ASN A 2 -46.28 -8.97 -5.36
C ASN A 2 -44.78 -9.03 -5.57
N GLN A 3 -44.37 -9.31 -6.81
CA GLN A 3 -42.97 -9.11 -7.20
C GLN A 3 -42.73 -7.60 -7.17
N ALA A 4 -41.77 -7.15 -6.35
CA ALA A 4 -41.28 -5.79 -6.45
C ALA A 4 -40.76 -5.58 -7.87
N SER A 5 -41.32 -4.59 -8.58
CA SER A 5 -40.88 -4.22 -9.92
C SER A 5 -39.39 -3.89 -9.86
N LYS A 6 -38.58 -4.53 -10.72
CA LYS A 6 -37.16 -4.22 -10.82
C LYS A 6 -37.02 -2.73 -11.14
N PRO A 7 -36.20 -1.96 -10.39
CA PRO A 7 -36.00 -0.55 -10.69
C PRO A 7 -35.50 -0.41 -12.12
N SER A 8 -36.16 0.47 -12.87
CA SER A 8 -35.79 0.81 -14.23
C SER A 8 -34.53 1.67 -14.22
N ARG A 9 -33.81 1.74 -15.34
CA ARG A 9 -32.60 2.57 -15.46
C ARG A 9 -32.89 4.06 -15.21
N ALA A 10 -34.14 4.50 -15.40
CA ALA A 10 -34.60 5.85 -15.11
C ALA A 10 -34.75 6.14 -13.61
N ASP A 11 -34.87 5.09 -12.78
CA ASP A 11 -34.95 5.20 -11.32
C ASP A 11 -33.56 5.31 -10.66
N MET A 12 -32.47 5.08 -11.42
CA MET A 12 -31.10 5.25 -10.94
C MET A 12 -30.67 6.72 -11.00
N ARG A 13 -30.02 7.19 -9.93
CA ARG A 13 -29.45 8.54 -9.93
C ARG A 13 -28.28 8.64 -10.92
N PRO A 14 -28.07 9.79 -11.57
CA PRO A 14 -27.00 9.97 -12.55
C PRO A 14 -25.59 9.63 -12.04
N GLU A 15 -25.31 9.82 -10.74
CA GLU A 15 -24.01 9.56 -10.13
C GLU A 15 -23.64 8.06 -10.05
N TYR A 16 -24.63 7.17 -10.26
CA TYR A 16 -24.43 5.71 -10.23
C TYR A 16 -24.27 5.08 -11.62
N ASP A 17 -23.93 5.86 -12.66
CA ASP A 17 -23.59 5.30 -13.97
C ASP A 17 -22.20 4.65 -13.96
N PHE A 18 -22.17 3.36 -13.64
CA PHE A 18 -20.96 2.53 -13.68
C PHE A 18 -20.72 1.87 -15.05
N SER A 19 -21.40 2.31 -16.12
CA SER A 19 -21.24 1.70 -17.46
C SER A 19 -19.82 1.80 -18.03
N SER A 20 -19.03 2.77 -17.57
CA SER A 20 -17.61 2.93 -17.90
C SER A 20 -16.66 2.18 -16.96
N GLY A 21 -17.18 1.34 -16.06
CA GLY A 21 -16.39 0.60 -15.08
C GLY A 21 -15.54 -0.50 -15.72
N VAL A 22 -14.26 -0.56 -15.37
CA VAL A 22 -13.33 -1.63 -15.79
C VAL A 22 -13.21 -2.67 -14.66
N ARG A 23 -13.62 -3.91 -14.94
CA ARG A 23 -13.47 -5.03 -13.98
C ARG A 23 -12.00 -5.21 -13.63
N GLY A 24 -11.69 -5.21 -12.34
CA GLY A 24 -10.33 -5.46 -11.85
C GLY A 24 -9.34 -4.32 -12.10
N LYS A 25 -9.80 -3.07 -12.31
CA LYS A 25 -8.92 -1.90 -12.55
C LYS A 25 -7.74 -1.75 -11.57
N HIS A 26 -7.92 -2.18 -10.31
CA HIS A 26 -6.91 -2.10 -9.26
C HIS A 26 -6.45 -3.48 -8.75
N HIS A 27 -6.83 -4.56 -9.42
CA HIS A 27 -6.55 -5.93 -8.99
C HIS A 27 -5.06 -6.24 -8.96
N GLU A 28 -4.32 -5.87 -10.00
CA GLU A 28 -2.87 -6.09 -10.06
C GLU A 28 -2.12 -5.26 -9.02
N ALA A 29 -2.53 -4.00 -8.80
CA ALA A 29 -1.96 -3.14 -7.76
C ALA A 29 -2.21 -3.70 -6.35
N TYR A 30 -3.39 -4.28 -6.11
CA TYR A 30 -3.70 -4.96 -4.86
C TYR A 30 -2.90 -6.25 -4.68
N LYS A 31 -2.78 -7.07 -5.75
CA LYS A 31 -2.00 -8.32 -5.75
C LYS A 31 -0.51 -8.12 -5.55
N ALA A 32 0.05 -7.02 -6.03
CA ALA A 32 1.44 -6.66 -5.79
C ALA A 32 1.74 -6.56 -4.28
N GLY A 33 0.71 -6.36 -3.46
CA GLY A 33 0.83 -6.18 -2.03
C GLY A 33 1.43 -4.82 -1.71
N THR A 34 0.95 -4.20 -0.64
CA THR A 34 1.67 -3.10 -0.01
C THR A 34 2.57 -3.69 1.07
N ASN A 35 3.89 -3.46 0.97
CA ASN A 35 4.84 -3.85 2.00
C ASN A 35 4.72 -2.91 3.21
N VAL A 36 3.65 -3.08 3.98
CA VAL A 36 3.38 -2.31 5.20
C VAL A 36 4.04 -3.04 6.36
N VAL A 37 5.02 -2.39 6.97
CA VAL A 37 5.68 -2.86 8.18
C VAL A 37 5.23 -1.98 9.33
N PHE A 38 4.64 -2.59 10.35
CA PHE A 38 4.33 -1.90 11.60
C PHE A 38 5.60 -1.77 12.44
N LEU A 39 5.85 -0.57 12.93
CA LEU A 39 6.92 -0.32 13.90
C LEU A 39 6.38 -0.55 15.31
N ASP A 40 7.25 -1.01 16.19
CA ASP A 40 6.95 -1.04 17.62
C ASP A 40 6.71 0.37 18.16
N ALA A 41 5.92 0.46 19.23
CA ALA A 41 5.42 1.74 19.74
C ALA A 41 6.53 2.67 20.25
N ASP A 42 7.64 2.13 20.73
CA ASP A 42 8.82 2.89 21.13
C ASP A 42 9.56 3.46 19.91
N VAL A 43 9.75 2.67 18.85
CA VAL A 43 10.39 3.11 17.61
C VAL A 43 9.53 4.18 16.91
N ALA A 44 8.20 3.97 16.85
CA ALA A 44 7.27 4.93 16.27
C ALA A 44 7.24 6.28 17.00
N LYS A 45 7.56 6.33 18.30
CA LYS A 45 7.67 7.59 19.06
C LYS A 45 8.89 8.41 18.67
N VAL A 46 9.94 7.77 18.16
CA VAL A 46 11.19 8.44 17.78
C VAL A 46 11.12 9.03 16.39
N PHE A 47 10.44 8.34 15.45
CA PHE A 47 10.38 8.76 14.05
C PHE A 47 9.04 9.42 13.70
N THR A 48 9.10 10.64 13.18
CA THR A 48 7.91 11.42 12.81
C THR A 48 7.23 10.93 11.53
N ASP A 49 7.99 10.38 10.57
CA ASP A 49 7.47 9.88 9.31
C ASP A 49 8.29 8.74 8.70
N SER A 50 7.76 8.13 7.63
CA SER A 50 8.41 7.05 6.90
C SER A 50 9.70 7.48 6.19
N ALA A 51 9.85 8.77 5.85
CA ALA A 51 11.07 9.27 5.21
C ALA A 51 12.24 9.24 6.21
N ALA A 52 12.02 9.62 7.46
CA ALA A 52 13.01 9.57 8.52
C ALA A 52 13.45 8.13 8.83
N VAL A 53 12.50 7.20 8.96
CA VAL A 53 12.77 5.76 9.15
C VAL A 53 13.63 5.22 8.01
N ASN A 54 13.21 5.46 6.77
CA ASN A 54 13.90 4.92 5.60
C ASN A 54 15.32 5.50 5.43
N ARG A 55 15.55 6.76 5.80
CA ARG A 55 16.91 7.33 5.81
C ARG A 55 17.80 6.61 6.82
N ALA A 56 17.34 6.40 8.04
CA ALA A 56 18.11 5.72 9.07
C ALA A 56 18.46 4.27 8.67
N LEU A 57 17.49 3.53 8.13
CA LEU A 57 17.73 2.16 7.67
C LEU A 57 18.72 2.08 6.51
N ARG A 58 18.71 3.03 5.58
CA ARG A 58 19.70 3.09 4.48
C ARG A 58 21.12 3.33 4.99
N LEU A 59 21.29 4.23 5.95
CA LEU A 59 22.60 4.45 6.58
C LEU A 59 23.14 3.18 7.25
N LEU A 60 22.28 2.42 7.93
CA LEU A 60 22.66 1.12 8.52
C LEU A 60 23.04 0.10 7.46
N LEU A 61 22.33 0.06 6.32
CA LEU A 61 22.67 -0.82 5.21
C LEU A 61 24.04 -0.49 4.61
N ASP A 62 24.36 0.79 4.47
CA ASP A 62 25.64 1.21 3.91
C ASP A 62 26.80 0.86 4.85
N LEU A 63 26.64 1.13 6.16
CA LEU A 63 27.62 0.70 7.17
C LEU A 63 27.80 -0.83 7.17
N ALA A 64 26.72 -1.59 7.07
CA ALA A 64 26.77 -3.05 7.03
C ALA A 64 27.53 -3.56 5.79
N LYS A 65 27.34 -2.95 4.61
CA LYS A 65 28.09 -3.31 3.40
C LYS A 65 29.59 -3.08 3.56
N GLU A 66 29.99 -1.96 4.16
CA GLU A 66 31.40 -1.65 4.41
C GLU A 66 32.03 -2.71 5.33
N GLN A 67 31.36 -3.07 6.43
CA GLN A 67 31.83 -4.11 7.34
C GLN A 67 31.98 -5.47 6.66
N VAL A 68 31.02 -5.85 5.80
CA VAL A 68 31.09 -7.10 5.03
C VAL A 68 32.22 -7.08 4.01
N SER A 69 32.49 -5.93 3.38
CA SER A 69 33.61 -5.76 2.45
C SER A 69 34.97 -5.90 3.14
N VAL A 70 35.12 -5.32 4.33
CA VAL A 70 36.32 -5.46 5.17
C VAL A 70 36.53 -6.92 5.57
N LYS A 71 35.47 -7.63 5.95
CA LYS A 71 35.55 -9.04 6.38
C LYS A 71 35.87 -10.03 5.25
N ARG A 72 35.73 -9.64 3.98
CA ARG A 72 36.09 -10.46 2.81
C ARG A 72 37.51 -10.22 2.31
N SER A 73 38.14 -9.14 2.76
CA SER A 73 39.51 -8.76 2.40
C SER A 73 40.54 -9.11 3.50
N ALA A 74 40.06 -9.60 4.65
CA ALA A 74 40.84 -10.22 5.72
C ALA A 74 40.69 -11.75 5.66
#